data_AF-A0A3M1NII1-F1
#
_entry.id   AF-A0A3M1NII1-F1
#
_cell.length_a   1.000
_cell.length_b   1.000
_cell.length_c   1.000
_cell.angle_alpha   90.00
_cell.angle_beta   90.00
_cell.angle_gamma   90.00
#
_symmetry.space_group_name_H-M   'P 1'
#
loop_
_entity.id
_entity.type
_entity.pdbx_description
1 polymer ?
#
loop_
_entity_poly.entity_id
_entity_poly.type
_entity_poly.pdbx_seq_one_letter_code
_entity_poly.pdbx_strand_id
1 'polypeptide(L)'
;MAAAAIKKMIKAVKEKIVGATGSVSGIASILGSWQVCHNICLGIIALLAFLGITVVGMPLMFLTKLAVPFWTAAFLLLLVTLWFYFRKRCISNRLIMFNSGLIIAGVPFQPLQQFSPVFWVVGGSLAIMGVSLFVKDKIINKR
;
A
#
# COMPACT_ATOMS: atom_id res chain seq x y z
N MET A 1 47.73 -5.76 -24.63
CA MET A 1 46.47 -5.04 -24.96
C MET A 1 45.22 -5.61 -24.27
N ALA A 2 45.14 -6.92 -23.97
CA ALA A 2 43.97 -7.51 -23.29
C ALA A 2 43.69 -6.97 -21.86
N ALA A 3 44.72 -6.66 -21.07
CA ALA A 3 44.56 -6.19 -19.69
C ALA A 3 43.84 -4.82 -19.57
N ALA A 4 44.02 -3.93 -20.57
CA ALA A 4 43.37 -2.62 -20.58
C ALA A 4 41.86 -2.72 -20.90
N ALA A 5 41.47 -3.67 -21.77
CA ALA A 5 40.08 -3.93 -22.10
C ALA A 5 39.30 -4.50 -20.90
N ILE A 6 39.91 -5.41 -20.14
CA ILE A 6 39.32 -6.00 -18.93
C ILE A 6 39.09 -4.91 -17.86
N LYS A 7 40.07 -4.01 -17.66
CA LYS A 7 39.96 -2.91 -16.69
C LYS A 7 38.81 -1.94 -17.04
N LYS A 8 38.60 -1.68 -18.34
CA LYS A 8 37.51 -0.83 -18.84
C LYS A 8 36.13 -1.47 -18.63
N MET A 9 36.00 -2.78 -18.87
CA MET A 9 34.76 -3.51 -18.62
C MET A 9 34.39 -3.54 -17.14
N ILE A 10 35.36 -3.78 -16.24
CA ILE A 10 35.11 -3.80 -14.79
C ILE A 10 34.61 -2.42 -14.30
N LYS A 11 35.15 -1.32 -14.83
CA LYS A 11 34.72 0.03 -14.46
C LYS A 11 33.27 0.33 -14.91
N ALA A 12 32.91 -0.08 -16.13
CA ALA A 12 31.55 0.07 -16.65
C ALA A 12 30.50 -0.74 -15.87
N VAL A 13 30.86 -1.95 -15.42
CA VAL A 13 29.99 -2.77 -14.56
C VAL A 13 29.82 -2.12 -13.18
N LYS A 14 30.90 -1.57 -12.60
CA LYS A 14 30.86 -0.89 -11.31
C LYS A 14 29.97 0.37 -11.36
N GLU A 15 30.04 1.15 -12.43
CA GLU A 15 29.19 2.34 -12.62
C GLU A 15 27.70 1.98 -12.80
N LYS A 16 27.38 0.87 -13.48
CA LYS A 16 26.00 0.36 -13.57
C LYS A 16 25.46 -0.14 -12.24
N ILE A 17 26.29 -0.80 -11.43
CA ILE A 17 25.88 -1.28 -10.09
C ILE A 17 25.65 -0.08 -9.17
N VAL A 18 26.56 0.89 -9.11
CA VAL A 18 26.41 2.09 -8.27
C VAL A 18 25.21 2.93 -8.70
N GLY A 19 24.94 3.04 -10.01
CA GLY A 19 23.73 3.70 -10.52
C GLY A 19 22.43 2.98 -10.15
N ALA A 20 22.42 1.64 -10.17
CA ALA A 20 21.26 0.84 -9.76
C ALA A 20 21.01 0.91 -8.25
N THR A 21 22.05 0.87 -7.41
CA THR A 21 21.89 1.00 -5.96
C THR A 21 21.46 2.41 -5.56
N GLY A 22 21.91 3.43 -6.31
CA GLY A 22 21.48 4.82 -6.12
C GLY A 22 19.99 5.05 -6.35
N SER A 23 19.39 4.37 -7.35
CA SER A 23 17.94 4.49 -7.60
C SER A 23 17.09 3.79 -6.55
N VAL A 24 17.56 2.65 -6.00
CA VAL A 24 16.86 1.92 -4.93
C VAL A 24 16.87 2.73 -3.62
N SER A 25 17.99 3.37 -3.28
CA SER A 25 18.06 4.27 -2.12
C SER A 25 17.18 5.52 -2.29
N GLY A 26 17.01 6.03 -3.51
CA GLY A 26 16.07 7.11 -3.81
C GLY A 26 14.61 6.74 -3.53
N ILE A 27 14.20 5.51 -3.88
CA ILE A 27 12.85 4.99 -3.61
C ILE A 27 12.64 4.72 -2.12
N ALA A 28 13.67 4.22 -1.42
CA ALA A 28 13.62 4.00 0.03
C ALA A 28 13.47 5.33 0.81
N SER A 29 14.09 6.42 0.36
CA SER A 29 13.92 7.75 0.96
C SER A 29 12.49 8.30 0.82
N ILE A 30 11.79 7.97 -0.28
CA ILE A 30 10.38 8.35 -0.48
C ILE A 30 9.46 7.55 0.46
N LEU A 31 9.77 6.28 0.70
CA LEU A 31 9.05 5.43 1.68
C LEU A 31 9.32 5.85 3.13
N GLY A 32 10.53 6.33 3.45
CA GLY A 32 10.85 6.90 4.77
C GLY A 32 10.13 8.23 5.03
N SER A 33 10.09 9.12 4.03
CA SER A 33 9.30 10.36 4.08
C SER A 33 7.82 10.07 4.30
N TRP A 34 7.26 9.06 3.63
CA TRP A 34 5.87 8.62 3.82
C TRP A 34 5.56 8.22 5.28
N GLN A 35 6.44 7.49 5.97
CA GLN A 35 6.21 7.13 7.37
C GLN A 35 6.18 8.35 8.29
N VAL A 36 7.02 9.35 8.04
CA VAL A 36 7.04 10.60 8.83
C VAL A 36 5.76 11.41 8.57
N CYS A 37 5.36 11.55 7.31
CA CYS A 37 4.11 12.22 6.94
C CYS A 37 2.89 11.48 7.50
N HIS A 38 2.89 10.15 7.53
CA HIS A 38 1.77 9.38 8.05
C HIS A 38 1.66 9.47 9.58
N ASN A 39 2.78 9.41 10.30
CA ASN A 39 2.79 9.53 11.75
C ASN A 39 2.44 10.95 12.21
N ILE A 40 2.88 11.99 11.48
CA ILE A 40 2.50 13.37 11.82
C ILE A 40 1.03 13.65 11.50
N CYS A 41 0.50 13.12 10.39
CA CYS A 41 -0.93 13.20 10.08
C CYS A 41 -1.78 12.47 11.12
N LEU A 42 -1.38 11.27 11.54
CA LEU A 42 -2.07 10.53 12.61
C LEU A 42 -2.00 11.28 13.95
N GLY A 43 -0.85 11.87 14.28
CA GLY A 43 -0.69 12.68 15.49
C GLY A 43 -1.58 13.92 15.49
N ILE A 44 -1.66 14.64 14.37
CA ILE A 44 -2.52 15.82 14.22
C ILE A 44 -4.00 15.41 14.30
N ILE A 45 -4.41 14.31 13.65
CA ILE A 45 -5.79 13.80 13.73
C ILE A 45 -6.14 13.40 15.17
N ALA A 46 -5.25 12.71 15.88
CA ALA A 46 -5.46 12.31 17.26
C ALA A 46 -5.57 13.51 18.21
N LEU A 47 -4.73 14.53 18.02
CA LEU A 47 -4.78 15.78 18.80
C LEU A 47 -6.10 16.56 18.53
N LEU A 48 -6.50 16.68 17.27
CA LEU A 48 -7.74 17.36 16.88
C LEU A 48 -8.99 16.63 17.40
N ALA A 49 -8.96 15.29 17.38
CA ALA A 49 -10.02 14.45 17.95
C ALA A 49 -10.09 14.58 19.48
N PHE A 50 -8.94 14.66 20.17
CA PHE A 50 -8.87 14.87 21.62
C PHE A 50 -9.42 16.23 22.06
N LEU A 51 -9.19 17.28 21.27
CA LEU A 51 -9.72 18.62 21.53
C LEU A 51 -11.21 18.79 21.20
N GLY A 52 -11.90 17.72 20.81
CA GLY A 52 -13.34 17.74 20.51
C GLY A 52 -13.70 18.60 19.30
N ILE A 53 -12.71 19.02 18.51
CA ILE A 53 -12.93 19.68 17.23
C ILE A 53 -13.33 18.58 16.25
N THR A 54 -14.61 18.20 16.27
CA THR A 54 -15.21 17.53 15.13
C THR A 54 -15.00 18.46 13.96
N VAL A 55 -14.14 18.10 13.02
CA VAL A 55 -13.78 19.02 11.96
C VAL A 55 -14.89 19.08 10.92
N VAL A 56 -15.98 19.74 11.30
CA VAL A 56 -17.07 20.16 10.44
C VAL A 56 -16.55 21.38 9.66
N GLY A 57 -15.57 21.14 8.77
CA GLY A 57 -14.84 22.21 8.08
C GLY A 57 -13.44 21.86 7.54
N MET A 58 -13.22 20.59 7.15
CA MET A 58 -12.21 20.08 6.20
C MET A 58 -10.73 20.59 6.18
N PRO A 59 -9.87 20.15 7.12
CA PRO A 59 -8.42 19.98 6.92
C PRO A 59 -8.11 18.68 6.17
N LEU A 60 -9.06 17.75 6.13
CA LEU A 60 -8.97 16.48 5.38
C LEU A 60 -9.35 16.61 3.89
N MET A 61 -9.77 17.79 3.39
CA MET A 61 -10.04 17.93 1.94
C MET A 61 -8.79 17.77 1.10
N PHE A 62 -7.60 18.03 1.66
CA PHE A 62 -6.35 17.75 0.97
C PHE A 62 -6.17 16.24 0.73
N LEU A 63 -6.61 15.39 1.67
CA LEU A 63 -6.56 13.95 1.51
C LEU A 63 -7.55 13.44 0.46
N THR A 64 -8.62 14.14 0.12
CA THR A 64 -9.54 13.67 -0.95
C THR A 64 -8.90 13.77 -2.33
N LYS A 65 -8.05 14.78 -2.55
CA LYS A 65 -7.24 14.90 -3.78
C LYS A 65 -6.18 13.79 -3.88
N LEU A 66 -5.63 13.36 -2.74
CA LEU A 66 -4.67 12.26 -2.66
C LEU A 66 -5.34 10.87 -2.54
N ALA A 67 -6.62 10.79 -2.20
CA ALA A 67 -7.30 9.51 -2.01
C ALA A 67 -7.32 8.71 -3.32
N VAL A 68 -7.54 9.37 -4.46
CA VAL A 68 -7.52 8.72 -5.77
C VAL A 68 -6.15 8.11 -6.11
N PRO A 69 -5.01 8.85 -6.07
CA PRO A 69 -3.70 8.26 -6.36
C PRO A 69 -3.29 7.18 -5.35
N PHE A 70 -3.67 7.29 -4.08
CA PHE A 70 -3.40 6.24 -3.09
C PHE A 70 -4.23 4.98 -3.37
N TRP A 71 -5.51 5.14 -3.72
CA TRP A 71 -6.38 4.03 -4.06
C TRP A 71 -5.92 3.33 -5.34
N THR A 72 -5.51 4.07 -6.37
CA THR A 72 -4.96 3.46 -7.60
C THR A 72 -3.64 2.75 -7.35
N ALA A 73 -2.76 3.30 -6.51
CA ALA A 73 -1.54 2.62 -6.09
C ALA A 73 -1.84 1.31 -5.34
N ALA A 74 -2.81 1.33 -4.40
CA ALA A 74 -3.25 0.14 -3.69
C ALA A 74 -3.85 -0.92 -4.64
N PHE A 75 -4.67 -0.48 -5.59
CA PHE A 75 -5.27 -1.36 -6.60
C PHE A 75 -4.21 -1.99 -7.51
N LEU A 76 -3.23 -1.21 -7.98
CA LEU A 76 -2.09 -1.72 -8.76
C LEU A 76 -1.26 -2.72 -7.95
N LEU A 77 -1.00 -2.43 -6.68
CA LEU A 77 -0.28 -3.35 -5.80
C LEU A 77 -1.07 -4.66 -5.62
N LEU A 78 -2.40 -4.57 -5.44
CA LEU A 78 -3.26 -5.75 -5.38
C LEU A 78 -3.17 -6.57 -6.68
N LEU A 79 -3.19 -5.94 -7.86
CA LEU A 79 -3.00 -6.62 -9.14
C LEU A 79 -1.65 -7.35 -9.23
N VAL A 80 -0.57 -6.73 -8.77
CA VAL A 80 0.75 -7.37 -8.71
C VAL A 80 0.73 -8.57 -7.76
N THR A 81 0.11 -8.45 -6.58
CA THR A 81 -0.02 -9.60 -5.66
C THR A 81 -0.87 -10.73 -6.25
N LEU A 82 -1.92 -10.38 -7.01
CA LEU A 82 -2.77 -11.33 -7.72
C LEU A 82 -1.98 -12.07 -8.81
N TRP A 83 -1.14 -11.36 -9.56
CA TRP A 83 -0.22 -11.95 -10.53
C TRP A 83 0.72 -12.95 -9.84
N PHE A 84 1.37 -12.56 -8.74
CA PHE A 84 2.24 -13.45 -7.98
C PHE A 84 1.50 -14.67 -7.42
N TYR A 85 0.25 -14.49 -7.00
CA TYR A 85 -0.61 -15.59 -6.57
C TYR A 85 -0.84 -16.61 -7.68
N PHE A 86 -1.19 -16.17 -8.90
CA PHE A 86 -1.42 -17.10 -10.01
C PHE A 86 -0.14 -17.75 -10.53
N ARG A 87 0.97 -17.01 -10.60
CA ARG A 87 2.24 -17.53 -11.14
C ARG A 87 3.03 -18.38 -10.17
N LYS A 88 3.04 -18.03 -8.88
CA LYS A 88 3.93 -18.62 -7.89
C LYS A 88 3.18 -19.22 -6.69
N ARG A 89 1.88 -18.92 -6.50
CA ARG A 89 1.08 -19.35 -5.34
C ARG A 89 1.72 -19.07 -3.97
N CYS A 90 2.63 -18.09 -3.89
CA CYS A 90 3.38 -17.77 -2.68
C CYS A 90 2.60 -16.90 -1.67
N ILE A 91 1.43 -16.38 -2.05
CA ILE A 91 0.62 -15.48 -1.22
C ILE A 91 -0.63 -16.21 -0.73
N SER A 92 -1.00 -16.02 0.53
CA SER A 92 -2.22 -16.60 1.08
C SER A 92 -3.46 -15.97 0.46
N ASN A 93 -4.40 -16.81 0.02
CA ASN A 93 -5.69 -16.37 -0.53
C ASN A 93 -6.47 -15.47 0.44
N ARG A 94 -6.31 -15.70 1.76
CA ARG A 94 -6.98 -14.92 2.82
C ARG A 94 -6.50 -13.48 2.87
N LEU A 95 -5.21 -13.25 2.61
CA LEU A 95 -4.62 -11.92 2.58
C LEU A 95 -5.11 -11.13 1.35
N ILE A 96 -5.24 -11.79 0.20
CA ILE A 96 -5.79 -11.19 -1.02
C ILE A 96 -7.25 -10.80 -0.81
N MET A 97 -8.05 -11.69 -0.22
CA MET A 97 -9.46 -11.45 0.10
C MET A 97 -9.65 -10.29 1.08
N PHE A 98 -8.79 -10.16 2.07
CA PHE A 98 -8.82 -9.03 2.99
C PHE A 98 -8.49 -7.71 2.29
N ASN A 99 -7.39 -7.68 1.52
CA ASN A 99 -6.98 -6.46 0.81
C ASN A 99 -7.99 -6.05 -0.26
N SER A 100 -8.60 -7.00 -0.97
CA SER A 100 -9.66 -6.68 -1.94
C SER A 100 -10.90 -6.10 -1.25
N GLY A 101 -11.32 -6.65 -0.11
CA GLY A 101 -12.39 -6.10 0.71
C GLY A 101 -12.13 -4.65 1.14
N LEU A 102 -10.92 -4.34 1.62
CA LEU A 102 -10.53 -2.99 1.98
C LEU A 102 -10.52 -2.01 0.80
N ILE A 103 -10.02 -2.43 -0.37
CA ILE A 103 -10.00 -1.58 -1.57
C ILE A 103 -11.42 -1.29 -2.06
N ILE A 104 -12.32 -2.29 -2.00
CA ILE A 104 -13.73 -2.11 -2.36
C ILE A 104 -14.43 -1.16 -1.39
N ALA A 105 -14.23 -1.33 -0.08
CA ALA A 105 -14.84 -0.43 0.91
C ALA A 105 -14.30 1.01 0.84
N GLY A 106 -13.05 1.17 0.41
CA GLY A 106 -12.33 2.45 0.38
C GLY A 106 -12.39 3.23 -0.93
N VAL A 107 -13.35 2.96 -1.82
CA VAL A 107 -13.45 3.61 -3.14
C VAL A 107 -13.70 5.13 -3.02
N PRO A 108 -12.79 6.00 -3.52
CA PRO A 108 -12.87 7.45 -3.32
C PRO A 108 -13.56 8.22 -4.47
N PHE A 109 -14.24 7.54 -5.41
CA PHE A 109 -14.80 8.18 -6.60
C PHE A 109 -16.13 8.91 -6.28
N GLN A 110 -16.16 10.23 -6.48
CA GLN A 110 -17.36 11.05 -6.27
C GLN A 110 -18.60 10.57 -7.03
N PRO A 111 -18.53 10.19 -8.33
CA PRO A 111 -19.71 9.71 -9.05
C PRO A 111 -20.29 8.41 -8.46
N LEU A 112 -19.45 7.59 -7.85
CA LEU A 112 -19.82 6.30 -7.26
C LEU A 112 -20.20 6.42 -5.78
N GLN A 113 -20.14 7.63 -5.21
CA GLN A 113 -20.40 7.88 -3.81
C GLN A 113 -21.87 7.63 -3.42
N GLN A 114 -22.80 7.72 -4.39
CA GLN A 114 -24.20 7.31 -4.19
C GLN A 114 -24.33 5.81 -3.84
N PHE A 115 -23.39 4.97 -4.29
CA PHE A 115 -23.32 3.55 -3.97
C PHE A 115 -22.35 3.24 -2.81
N SER A 116 -21.85 4.26 -2.11
CA SER A 116 -20.92 4.09 -0.98
C SER A 116 -21.40 3.07 0.06
N PRO A 117 -22.70 3.04 0.47
CA PRO A 117 -23.18 2.02 1.41
C PRO A 117 -23.02 0.59 0.88
N VAL A 118 -23.23 0.38 -0.42
CA VAL A 118 -23.07 -0.93 -1.06
C VAL A 118 -21.61 -1.36 -1.02
N PHE A 119 -20.69 -0.46 -1.38
CA PHE A 119 -19.25 -0.72 -1.32
C PHE A 119 -18.77 -1.01 0.11
N TRP A 120 -19.29 -0.30 1.10
CA TRP A 120 -18.99 -0.54 2.51
C TRP A 120 -19.49 -1.91 2.99
N VAL A 121 -20.73 -2.28 2.66
CA VAL A 121 -21.29 -3.57 3.07
C VAL A 121 -20.56 -4.71 2.38
N VAL A 122 -20.34 -4.62 1.07
CA VAL A 122 -19.66 -5.67 0.29
C VAL A 122 -18.17 -5.75 0.65
N GLY A 123 -17.46 -4.63 0.64
CA GLY A 123 -16.04 -4.59 0.98
C GLY A 123 -15.77 -4.92 2.44
N GLY A 124 -16.59 -4.39 3.36
CA GLY A 124 -16.49 -4.65 4.79
C GLY A 124 -16.76 -6.11 5.14
N SER A 125 -17.79 -6.73 4.56
CA SER A 125 -18.07 -8.15 4.78
C SER A 125 -16.94 -9.05 4.27
N LEU A 126 -16.38 -8.76 3.08
CA LEU A 126 -15.21 -9.46 2.54
C LEU A 126 -13.99 -9.31 3.46
N ALA A 127 -13.72 -8.10 3.95
CA ALA A 127 -12.61 -7.85 4.85
C ALA A 127 -12.77 -8.61 6.19
N ILE A 128 -13.95 -8.56 6.81
CA ILE A 128 -14.25 -9.27 8.06
C ILE A 128 -14.10 -10.78 7.87
N MET A 129 -14.59 -11.32 6.75
CA MET A 129 -14.46 -12.75 6.44
C MET A 129 -12.99 -13.15 6.23
N GLY A 130 -12.21 -12.32 5.52
CA GLY A 130 -10.77 -12.50 5.34
C GLY A 130 -10.00 -12.54 6.66
N VAL A 131 -10.27 -11.61 7.58
CA VAL A 131 -9.66 -11.59 8.92
C VAL A 131 -10.08 -12.81 9.73
N SER A 132 -11.37 -13.12 9.75
CA SER A 132 -11.91 -14.25 10.52
C SER A 132 -11.25 -15.57 10.11
N LEU A 133 -11.08 -15.80 8.80
CA LEU A 133 -10.38 -16.97 8.27
C LEU A 133 -8.88 -16.94 8.61
N PHE A 134 -8.24 -15.78 8.53
CA PHE A 134 -6.82 -15.64 8.87
C PHE A 134 -6.55 -15.96 10.35
N VAL A 135 -7.39 -15.46 11.25
CA VAL A 135 -7.30 -15.72 12.69
C VAL A 135 -7.59 -17.18 13.00
N LYS A 136 -8.65 -17.77 12.42
CA LYS A 136 -8.97 -19.19 12.61
C LYS A 136 -7.79 -20.09 12.27
N ASP A 137 -7.12 -19.85 11.15
CA ASP A 137 -5.95 -20.64 10.76
C ASP A 137 -4.76 -20.45 11.69
N LYS A 138 -4.50 -19.24 12.17
CA LYS A 138 -3.42 -18.99 13.11
C LYS A 138 -3.66 -19.62 14.48
N ILE A 139 -4.92 -19.75 14.90
CA ILE A 139 -5.29 -20.41 16.15
C ILE A 139 -5.24 -21.93 16.00
N ILE A 140 -5.76 -22.47 14.90
CA ILE A 140 -5.82 -23.92 14.65
C ILE A 140 -4.42 -24.49 14.39
N ASN A 141 -3.60 -23.82 13.57
CA ASN A 141 -2.27 -24.33 13.17
C ASN A 141 -1.16 -24.07 14.22
N LYS A 142 -1.50 -23.50 15.37
CA LYS A 142 -0.59 -23.32 16.52
C LYS A 142 -0.85 -24.34 17.63
N ARG A 143 -1.85 -25.20 17.45
CA ARG A 143 -2.12 -26.37 18.29
C ARG A 143 -1.61 -27.61 17.58
#